data_AF-A0A521WQG0-F1
#
_entry.id   AF-A0A521WQG0-F1
#
_cell.length_a   1.000
_cell.length_b   1.000
_cell.length_c   1.000
_cell.angle_alpha   90.00
_cell.angle_beta   90.00
_cell.angle_gamma   90.00
#
_symmetry.space_group_name_H-M   'P 1'
#
loop_
_entity.id
_entity.type
_entity.pdbx_description
1 polymer ?
#
loop_
_entity_poly.entity_id
_entity_poly.type
_entity_poly.pdbx_seq_one_letter_code
_entity_poly.pdbx_strand_id
1 'polypeptide(L)'
;MREAELASELIIGLVDGLQDKKASIDKFYEKYEDDFPNRRSVIQKFQRVLTWIDVNIGKETIRETAFHRRPMFYSLFLATADALSGIPRGRGPVPNLASEMTARQATAARAALVRLSEALAEEEPPTKLVDFVVASARQTDNVGPRRIRHNAVLRVLREAAQK
;
A
#
# COMPACT_ATOMS: atom_id res chain seq x y z
N MET A 1 16.57 -12.60 1.11
CA MET A 1 17.13 -11.33 0.55
C MET A 1 16.01 -10.43 0.02
N ARG A 2 15.02 -10.97 -0.71
CA ARG A 2 13.92 -10.18 -1.29
C ARG A 2 12.92 -9.66 -0.24
N GLU A 3 12.82 -10.34 0.90
CA GLU A 3 11.96 -10.00 2.04
C GLU A 3 12.52 -8.81 2.81
N ALA A 4 13.82 -8.85 3.13
CA ALA A 4 14.53 -7.74 3.78
C ALA A 4 14.49 -6.48 2.90
N GLU A 5 14.70 -6.65 1.59
CA GLU A 5 14.61 -5.55 0.62
C GLU A 5 13.19 -4.94 0.57
N LEU A 6 12.13 -5.77 0.59
CA LEU A 6 10.76 -5.26 0.66
C LEU A 6 10.53 -4.51 1.98
N ALA A 7 10.95 -5.07 3.12
CA ALA A 7 10.82 -4.40 4.41
C ALA A 7 11.48 -3.01 4.40
N SER A 8 12.69 -2.90 3.83
CA SER A 8 13.37 -1.61 3.64
C SER A 8 12.55 -0.67 2.79
N GLU A 9 12.03 -1.12 1.64
CA GLU A 9 11.19 -0.27 0.77
C GLU A 9 9.92 0.24 1.47
N LEU A 10 9.28 -0.59 2.30
CA LEU A 10 8.11 -0.20 3.07
C LEU A 10 8.46 0.85 4.13
N ILE A 11 9.57 0.65 4.84
CA ILE A 11 10.09 1.61 5.84
C ILE A 11 10.43 2.94 5.18
N ILE A 12 11.17 2.91 4.07
CA ILE A 12 11.47 4.10 3.25
C ILE A 12 10.18 4.80 2.85
N GLY A 13 9.18 4.04 2.39
CA GLY A 13 7.88 4.58 2.00
C GLY A 13 7.12 5.29 3.14
N LEU A 14 7.28 4.82 4.38
CA LEU A 14 6.73 5.49 5.56
C LEU A 14 7.45 6.81 5.89
N VAL A 15 8.76 6.85 5.67
CA VAL A 15 9.63 7.97 6.08
C VAL A 15 9.71 9.07 5.03
N ASP A 16 9.79 8.71 3.74
CA ASP A 16 10.03 9.64 2.63
C ASP A 16 8.89 9.66 1.59
N GLY A 17 7.90 8.76 1.73
CA GLY A 17 6.79 8.61 0.80
C GLY A 17 7.11 7.74 -0.42
N LEU A 18 6.26 7.80 -1.45
CA LEU A 18 6.45 7.05 -2.70
C LEU A 18 7.71 7.55 -3.44
N GLN A 19 8.66 6.65 -3.73
CA GLN A 19 9.92 6.95 -4.43
C GLN A 19 10.20 5.91 -5.55
N ASP A 20 11.14 6.22 -6.45
CA ASP A 20 11.74 5.23 -7.36
C ASP A 20 12.68 4.29 -6.58
N LYS A 21 12.52 2.97 -6.75
CA LYS A 21 13.25 1.97 -5.96
C LYS A 21 14.78 2.11 -6.03
N LYS A 22 15.32 2.25 -7.26
CA LYS A 22 16.77 2.30 -7.49
C LYS A 22 17.43 3.51 -6.84
N ALA A 23 16.69 4.60 -6.70
CA ALA A 23 17.22 5.81 -6.08
C ALA A 23 17.12 5.79 -4.55
N SER A 24 16.31 4.89 -3.97
CA SER A 24 15.85 5.04 -2.58
C SER A 24 16.55 4.14 -1.58
N ILE A 25 16.94 2.91 -1.94
CA ILE A 25 17.46 1.94 -0.96
C ILE A 25 18.88 2.31 -0.53
N ASP A 26 19.79 2.50 -1.49
CA ASP A 26 21.20 2.78 -1.19
C ASP A 26 21.34 4.11 -0.43
N LYS A 27 20.66 5.16 -0.90
CA LYS A 27 20.64 6.47 -0.22
C LYS A 27 20.02 6.41 1.18
N PHE A 28 19.05 5.54 1.42
CA PHE A 28 18.46 5.40 2.75
C PHE A 28 19.43 4.71 3.70
N TYR A 29 20.15 3.68 3.23
CA TYR A 29 21.20 3.06 4.03
C TYR A 29 22.32 4.06 4.35
N GLU A 30 22.81 4.82 3.38
CA GLU A 30 23.80 5.89 3.59
C GLU A 30 23.30 6.97 4.56
N LYS A 31 22.05 7.42 4.41
CA LYS A 31 21.47 8.50 5.23
C LYS A 31 21.28 8.12 6.70
N TYR A 32 21.11 6.83 6.99
CA TYR A 32 20.77 6.33 8.33
C TYR A 32 21.79 5.32 8.85
N GLU A 33 23.01 5.34 8.31
CA GLU A 33 24.12 4.46 8.70
C GLU A 33 24.52 4.71 10.17
N ASP A 34 24.59 5.99 10.57
CA ASP A 34 25.05 6.39 11.91
C ASP A 34 23.92 6.52 12.96
N ASP A 35 22.75 7.03 12.56
CA ASP A 35 21.59 7.18 13.44
C ASP A 35 20.28 7.13 12.63
N PHE A 36 19.26 6.43 13.15
CA PHE A 36 17.91 6.41 12.58
C PHE A 36 16.93 7.13 13.52
N PRO A 37 16.89 8.48 13.47
CA PRO A 37 16.02 9.25 14.34
C PRO A 37 14.56 8.84 14.11
N ASN A 38 13.81 8.71 15.20
CA ASN A 38 12.41 8.24 15.21
C ASN A 38 12.20 6.75 14.87
N ARG A 39 13.24 5.90 14.91
CA ARG A 39 13.14 4.43 14.73
C ARG A 39 11.95 3.80 15.44
N ARG A 40 11.75 4.14 16.73
CA ARG A 40 10.64 3.60 17.54
C ARG A 40 9.26 3.96 16.94
N SER A 41 9.08 5.22 16.52
CA SER A 41 7.84 5.68 15.91
C SER A 41 7.59 4.99 14.56
N VAL A 42 8.64 4.84 13.74
CA VAL A 42 8.53 4.17 12.43
C VAL A 42 8.17 2.70 12.61
N ILE A 43 8.79 1.98 13.56
CA ILE A 43 8.45 0.60 13.88
C ILE A 43 6.98 0.47 14.34
N GLN A 44 6.53 1.38 15.20
CA GLN A 44 5.13 1.39 15.66
C GLN A 44 4.16 1.62 14.50
N LYS A 45 4.45 2.56 13.58
CA LYS A 45 3.64 2.77 12.38
C LYS A 45 3.63 1.53 11.49
N PHE A 46 4.79 0.92 11.26
CA PHE A 46 4.93 -0.28 10.46
C PHE A 46 4.08 -1.44 11.02
N GLN A 47 4.21 -1.72 12.32
CA GLN A 47 3.43 -2.74 13.01
C GLN A 47 1.93 -2.43 12.95
N ARG A 48 1.54 -1.19 13.22
CA ARG A 48 0.14 -0.75 13.15
C ARG A 48 -0.47 -1.00 11.77
N VAL A 49 0.26 -0.71 10.69
CA VAL A 49 -0.20 -0.94 9.31
C VAL A 49 -0.38 -2.44 9.04
N LEU A 50 0.60 -3.26 9.41
CA LEU A 50 0.49 -4.72 9.22
C LEU A 50 -0.66 -5.33 10.03
N THR A 51 -0.79 -4.95 11.30
CA THR A 51 -1.91 -5.39 12.14
C THR A 51 -3.25 -4.96 11.55
N TRP A 52 -3.35 -3.71 11.07
CA TRP A 52 -4.57 -3.23 10.44
C TRP A 52 -4.92 -4.04 9.19
N ILE A 53 -3.94 -4.34 8.33
CA ILE A 53 -4.15 -5.17 7.14
C ILE A 53 -4.59 -6.59 7.54
N ASP A 54 -3.97 -7.19 8.54
CA ASP A 54 -4.30 -8.53 9.01
C ASP A 54 -5.75 -8.61 9.55
N VAL A 55 -6.14 -7.64 10.39
CA VAL A 55 -7.49 -7.60 10.99
C VAL A 55 -8.57 -7.29 9.94
N ASN A 56 -8.34 -6.28 9.09
CA ASN A 56 -9.39 -5.73 8.24
C ASN A 56 -9.47 -6.41 6.87
N ILE A 57 -8.32 -6.72 6.26
CA ILE A 57 -8.24 -7.35 4.94
C ILE A 57 -8.12 -8.86 5.07
N GLY A 58 -7.27 -9.35 5.97
CA GLY A 58 -7.08 -10.77 6.22
C GLY A 58 -6.12 -11.46 5.25
N LYS A 59 -5.41 -12.47 5.77
CA LYS A 59 -4.39 -13.25 5.02
C LYS A 59 -4.96 -13.98 3.81
N GLU A 60 -6.19 -14.48 3.92
CA GLU A 60 -6.88 -15.21 2.86
C GLU A 60 -7.11 -14.30 1.64
N THR A 61 -7.73 -13.14 1.84
CA THR A 61 -7.93 -12.15 0.75
C THR A 61 -6.61 -11.72 0.13
N ILE A 62 -5.54 -11.52 0.91
CA ILE A 62 -4.22 -11.18 0.36
C ILE A 62 -3.68 -12.32 -0.51
N ARG A 63 -3.80 -13.57 -0.04
CA ARG A 63 -3.30 -14.77 -0.73
C ARG A 63 -4.03 -15.03 -2.04
N GLU A 64 -5.35 -14.85 -2.05
CA GLU A 64 -6.20 -15.17 -3.21
C GLU A 64 -6.25 -14.06 -4.26
N THR A 65 -5.89 -12.84 -3.89
CA THR A 65 -5.83 -11.70 -4.80
C THR A 65 -4.40 -11.42 -5.25
N ALA A 66 -4.25 -10.56 -6.25
CA ALA A 66 -2.96 -10.10 -6.74
C ALA A 66 -2.09 -9.37 -5.70
N PHE A 67 -2.64 -9.08 -4.50
CA PHE A 67 -1.96 -8.42 -3.40
C PHE A 67 -0.93 -9.30 -2.67
N HIS A 68 -0.88 -10.61 -2.93
CA HIS A 68 0.27 -11.43 -2.52
C HIS A 68 1.57 -11.06 -3.27
N ARG A 69 1.46 -10.41 -4.44
CA ARG A 69 2.61 -9.99 -5.24
C ARG A 69 3.23 -8.72 -4.65
N ARG A 70 4.56 -8.68 -4.59
CA ARG A 70 5.34 -7.58 -3.98
C ARG A 70 4.91 -6.17 -4.39
N PRO A 71 4.73 -5.81 -5.69
CA PRO A 71 4.33 -4.44 -6.05
C PRO A 71 2.94 -4.04 -5.56
N MET A 72 2.03 -5.02 -5.49
CA MET A 72 0.66 -4.83 -5.02
C MET A 72 0.62 -4.74 -3.50
N PHE A 73 1.34 -5.62 -2.80
CA PHE A 73 1.49 -5.54 -1.35
C PHE A 73 2.10 -4.20 -0.91
N TYR A 74 3.15 -3.73 -1.60
CA TYR A 74 3.73 -2.40 -1.37
C TYR A 74 2.67 -1.28 -1.49
N SER A 75 1.83 -1.36 -2.53
CA SER A 75 0.79 -0.36 -2.77
C SER A 75 -0.30 -0.40 -1.71
N LEU A 76 -0.73 -1.60 -1.29
CA LEU A 76 -1.67 -1.79 -0.19
C LEU A 76 -1.11 -1.23 1.11
N PHE A 77 0.12 -1.62 1.48
CA PHE A 77 0.77 -1.17 2.69
C PHE A 77 0.85 0.35 2.78
N LEU A 78 1.37 1.02 1.73
CA LEU A 78 1.52 2.48 1.78
C LEU A 78 0.19 3.22 1.68
N ALA A 79 -0.79 2.70 0.91
CA ALA A 79 -2.12 3.28 0.92
C ALA A 79 -2.78 3.15 2.30
N THR A 80 -2.62 2.02 2.99
CA THR A 80 -3.09 1.84 4.38
C THR A 80 -2.35 2.78 5.33
N ALA A 81 -1.03 2.93 5.22
CA ALA A 81 -0.26 3.85 6.04
C ALA A 81 -0.72 5.30 5.87
N ASP A 82 -0.91 5.73 4.62
CA ASP A 82 -1.41 7.04 4.26
C ASP A 82 -2.84 7.24 4.81
N ALA A 83 -3.70 6.25 4.66
CA ALA A 83 -5.07 6.29 5.16
C ALA A 83 -5.15 6.37 6.70
N LEU A 84 -4.26 5.69 7.43
CA LEU A 84 -4.28 5.66 8.90
C LEU A 84 -3.62 6.88 9.55
N SER A 85 -2.57 7.41 8.94
CA SER A 85 -1.71 8.42 9.58
C SER A 85 -1.09 9.45 8.65
N GLY A 86 -1.29 9.31 7.34
CA GLY A 86 -0.58 10.08 6.33
C GLY A 86 0.84 9.59 6.13
N ILE A 87 1.33 9.69 4.90
CA ILE A 87 2.76 9.59 4.57
C ILE A 87 3.21 10.86 3.85
N PRO A 88 4.52 11.19 3.85
CA PRO A 88 5.03 12.33 3.11
C PRO A 88 4.65 12.25 1.63
N ARG A 89 4.13 13.36 1.08
CA ARG A 89 3.64 13.45 -0.32
C ARG A 89 2.54 12.43 -0.67
N GLY A 90 1.89 11.88 0.35
CA GLY A 90 0.66 11.10 0.25
C GLY A 90 -0.57 12.00 0.02
N ARG A 91 -1.75 11.40 0.12
CA ARG A 91 -3.05 12.07 0.09
C ARG A 91 -3.60 12.32 1.49
N GLY A 92 -2.94 11.80 2.53
CA GLY A 92 -3.29 12.00 3.92
C GLY A 92 -4.34 11.04 4.45
N PRO A 93 -4.62 11.12 5.76
CA PRO A 93 -5.54 10.20 6.44
C PRO A 93 -6.92 10.19 5.81
N VAL A 94 -7.52 9.00 5.76
CA VAL A 94 -8.94 8.84 5.45
C VAL A 94 -9.73 9.18 6.72
N PRO A 95 -10.61 10.20 6.69
CA PRO A 95 -11.44 10.52 7.84
C PRO A 95 -12.28 9.32 8.26
N ASN A 96 -12.40 9.10 9.56
CA ASN A 96 -13.20 8.02 10.16
C ASN A 96 -12.75 6.59 9.77
N LEU A 97 -11.53 6.40 9.27
CA LEU A 97 -10.98 5.06 9.14
C LEU A 97 -10.68 4.49 10.52
N ALA A 98 -11.56 3.60 10.99
CA ALA A 98 -11.41 2.95 12.28
C ALA A 98 -10.17 2.04 12.30
N SER A 99 -9.61 1.83 13.50
CA SER A 99 -8.56 0.81 13.72
C SER A 99 -9.06 -0.59 13.37
N GLU A 100 -10.35 -0.83 13.55
CA GLU A 100 -11.08 -2.02 13.13
C GLU A 100 -12.34 -1.59 12.41
N MET A 101 -12.47 -2.01 11.16
CA MET A 101 -13.63 -1.78 10.31
C MET A 101 -14.80 -2.62 10.82
N THR A 102 -16.02 -2.11 10.66
CA THR A 102 -17.21 -2.96 10.85
C THR A 102 -17.20 -4.09 9.83
N ALA A 103 -17.95 -5.18 10.09
CA ALA A 103 -18.04 -6.29 9.14
C ALA A 103 -18.47 -5.84 7.74
N ARG A 104 -19.37 -4.86 7.65
CA ARG A 104 -19.83 -4.27 6.37
C ARG A 104 -18.70 -3.54 5.65
N GLN A 105 -17.97 -2.71 6.37
CA GLN A 105 -16.84 -1.94 5.84
C GLN A 105 -15.71 -2.88 5.37
N ALA A 106 -15.34 -3.86 6.19
CA ALA A 106 -14.33 -4.86 5.85
C ALA A 106 -14.73 -5.67 4.62
N THR A 107 -16.00 -6.11 4.54
CA THR A 107 -16.52 -6.83 3.36
C THR A 107 -16.44 -5.97 2.10
N ALA A 108 -16.82 -4.69 2.18
CA ALA A 108 -16.74 -3.75 1.05
C ALA A 108 -15.29 -3.53 0.59
N ALA A 109 -14.35 -3.36 1.53
CA ALA A 109 -12.94 -3.20 1.22
C ALA A 109 -12.38 -4.45 0.52
N ARG A 110 -12.64 -5.65 1.06
CA ARG A 110 -12.19 -6.92 0.50
C ARG A 110 -12.74 -7.15 -0.90
N ALA A 111 -14.04 -6.95 -1.10
CA ALA A 111 -14.69 -7.09 -2.41
C ALA A 111 -14.09 -6.13 -3.46
N ALA A 112 -13.79 -4.89 -3.07
CA ALA A 112 -13.15 -3.93 -3.97
C ALA A 112 -11.68 -4.29 -4.29
N LEU A 113 -10.92 -4.84 -3.34
CA LEU A 113 -9.57 -5.38 -3.61
C LEU A 113 -9.62 -6.59 -4.54
N VAL A 114 -10.62 -7.46 -4.40
CA VAL A 114 -10.88 -8.57 -5.33
C VAL A 114 -11.15 -8.02 -6.73
N ARG A 115 -12.03 -7.01 -6.86
CA ARG A 115 -12.30 -6.38 -8.18
C ARG A 115 -11.04 -5.78 -8.81
N LEU A 116 -10.19 -5.11 -8.02
CA LEU A 116 -8.90 -4.63 -8.52
C LEU A 116 -8.02 -5.79 -9.00
N SER A 117 -8.01 -6.90 -8.28
CA SER A 117 -7.26 -8.10 -8.67
C SER A 117 -7.76 -8.73 -9.96
N GLU A 118 -9.07 -8.91 -10.10
CA GLU A 118 -9.70 -9.46 -11.31
C GLU A 118 -9.39 -8.62 -12.54
N ALA A 119 -9.45 -7.29 -12.42
CA ALA A 119 -9.12 -6.39 -13.53
C ALA A 119 -7.67 -6.55 -14.04
N LEU A 120 -6.76 -7.10 -13.24
CA LEU A 120 -5.39 -7.39 -13.68
C LEU A 120 -5.28 -8.65 -14.54
N ALA A 121 -6.31 -9.50 -14.54
CA ALA A 121 -6.40 -10.74 -15.31
C ALA A 121 -7.30 -10.61 -16.55
N GLU A 122 -8.09 -9.55 -16.65
CA GLU A 122 -8.96 -9.27 -17.80
C GLU A 122 -8.14 -8.76 -19.01
N GLU A 123 -8.43 -9.28 -20.20
CA GLU A 123 -7.84 -8.79 -21.46
C GLU A 123 -8.30 -7.35 -21.76
N GLU A 124 -9.59 -7.09 -21.51
CA GLU A 124 -10.23 -5.78 -21.64
C GLU A 124 -10.74 -5.31 -20.27
N PRO A 125 -9.87 -4.70 -19.44
CA PRO A 125 -10.27 -4.25 -18.11
C PRO A 125 -11.25 -3.07 -18.19
N PRO A 126 -12.05 -2.80 -17.14
CA PRO A 126 -12.97 -1.68 -17.13
C PRO A 126 -12.22 -0.37 -17.38
N THR A 127 -12.81 0.54 -18.17
CA THR A 127 -12.16 1.81 -18.56
C THR A 127 -11.61 2.59 -17.38
N LYS A 128 -12.29 2.56 -16.23
CA LYS A 128 -11.88 3.24 -14.99
C LYS A 128 -10.65 2.63 -14.31
N LEU A 129 -10.25 1.41 -14.69
CA LEU A 129 -9.15 0.65 -14.11
C LEU A 129 -7.97 0.46 -15.06
N VAL A 130 -8.06 0.88 -16.33
CA VAL A 130 -6.97 0.74 -17.33
C VAL A 130 -5.64 1.27 -16.80
N ASP A 131 -5.61 2.49 -16.27
CA ASP A 131 -4.38 3.09 -15.72
C ASP A 131 -3.80 2.25 -14.57
N PHE A 132 -4.67 1.71 -13.72
CA PHE A 132 -4.27 0.85 -12.62
C PHE A 132 -3.68 -0.48 -13.13
N VAL A 133 -4.27 -1.08 -14.16
CA VAL A 133 -3.75 -2.31 -14.79
C VAL A 133 -2.38 -2.05 -15.40
N VAL A 134 -2.24 -1.00 -16.21
CA VAL A 134 -0.96 -0.62 -16.84
C VAL A 134 0.11 -0.36 -15.78
N ALA A 135 -0.22 0.41 -14.74
CA ALA A 135 0.68 0.70 -13.63
C ALA A 135 1.07 -0.55 -12.81
N SER A 136 0.26 -1.60 -12.85
CA SER A 136 0.52 -2.87 -12.14
C SER A 136 1.32 -3.87 -12.96
N ALA A 137 1.40 -3.68 -14.28
CA ALA A 137 2.13 -4.54 -15.19
C ALA A 137 3.54 -4.03 -15.53
N ARG A 138 3.75 -2.72 -15.61
CA ARG A 138 4.99 -2.12 -16.14
C ARG A 138 5.63 -1.13 -15.17
N GLN A 139 6.96 -1.10 -15.15
CA GLN A 139 7.76 -0.13 -14.39
C GLN A 139 7.29 -0.01 -12.94
N THR A 140 7.03 -1.15 -12.30
CA THR A 140 6.27 -1.19 -11.05
C THR A 140 7.04 -0.61 -9.86
N ASP A 141 8.35 -0.42 -10.03
CA ASP A 141 9.28 0.20 -9.11
C ASP A 141 9.48 1.72 -9.33
N ASN A 142 8.87 2.29 -10.38
CA ASN A 142 8.87 3.73 -10.63
C ASN A 142 7.76 4.46 -9.85
N VAL A 143 8.03 5.71 -9.46
CA VAL A 143 7.17 6.56 -8.64
C VAL A 143 5.82 6.86 -9.31
N GLY A 144 5.81 7.01 -10.64
CA GLY A 144 4.59 7.25 -11.42
C GLY A 144 3.58 6.09 -11.28
N PRO A 145 3.93 4.87 -11.72
CA PRO A 145 3.10 3.69 -11.51
C PRO A 145 2.76 3.41 -10.04
N ARG A 146 3.71 3.60 -9.12
CA ARG A 146 3.46 3.50 -7.67
C ARG A 146 2.35 4.44 -7.21
N ARG A 147 2.35 5.69 -7.67
CA ARG A 147 1.33 6.69 -7.33
C ARG A 147 -0.04 6.34 -7.88
N ILE A 148 -0.11 5.79 -9.10
CA ILE A 148 -1.38 5.31 -9.68
C ILE A 148 -1.95 4.19 -8.82
N ARG A 149 -1.16 3.15 -8.52
CA ARG A 149 -1.61 2.02 -7.67
C ARG A 149 -1.98 2.47 -6.27
N HIS A 150 -1.16 3.31 -5.64
CA HIS A 150 -1.44 3.89 -4.33
C HIS A 150 -2.80 4.60 -4.30
N ASN A 151 -3.08 5.47 -5.27
CA ASN A 151 -4.34 6.21 -5.32
C ASN A 151 -5.55 5.28 -5.53
N ALA A 152 -5.40 4.25 -6.36
CA ALA A 152 -6.46 3.26 -6.58
C ALA A 152 -6.80 2.50 -5.28
N VAL A 153 -5.79 2.02 -4.56
CA VAL A 153 -6.01 1.30 -3.29
C VAL A 153 -6.53 2.22 -2.19
N LEU A 154 -5.98 3.44 -2.08
CA LEU A 154 -6.46 4.40 -1.10
C LEU A 154 -7.94 4.77 -1.32
N ARG A 155 -8.36 4.86 -2.58
CA ARG A 155 -9.76 5.09 -2.94
C ARG A 155 -10.66 3.96 -2.43
N VAL A 156 -10.23 2.70 -2.57
CA VAL A 156 -10.96 1.55 -2.00
C VAL A 156 -11.16 1.71 -0.49
N LEU A 157 -10.10 2.04 0.25
CA LEU A 157 -10.18 2.22 1.70
C LEU A 157 -11.13 3.37 2.08
N ARG A 158 -11.08 4.48 1.34
CA ARG A 158 -11.95 5.64 1.56
C ARG A 158 -13.41 5.33 1.30
N GLU A 159 -13.73 4.66 0.19
CA GLU A 159 -15.11 4.28 -0.15
C GLU A 159 -15.66 3.25 0.84
N ALA A 160 -14.82 2.32 1.29
CA ALA A 160 -15.22 1.33 2.29
C ALA A 160 -15.49 1.96 3.67
N ALA A 161 -14.71 2.97 4.09
CA ALA A 161 -14.93 3.68 5.35
C ALA A 161 -16.27 4.46 5.41
N GLN A 162 -16.90 4.70 4.26
CA GLN A 162 -18.18 5.41 4.15
C GLN A 162 -19.41 4.48 4.11
N LYS A 163 -19.21 3.16 4.16
CA LYS A 163 -20.30 2.15 4.18
C LYS A 163 -20.77 1.85 5.60
#